data_AF-A0A842VNC7-F1
#
_entry.id   AF-A0A842VNC7-F1
#
_cell.length_a   1.000
_cell.length_b   1.000
_cell.length_c   1.000
_cell.angle_alpha   90.00
_cell.angle_beta   90.00
_cell.angle_gamma   90.00
#
_symmetry.space_group_name_H-M   'P 1'
#
loop_
_entity.id
_entity.type
_entity.pdbx_description
1 polymer ?
#
loop_
_entity_poly.entity_id
_entity_poly.type
_entity_poly.pdbx_seq_one_letter_code
_entity_poly.pdbx_strand_id
1 'polypeptide(L)'
;MTDKKRCFIIMPFGKHGTPEYDRNMKIYKLMIKPVVEKCGYESIRADELEHVGSITRDIIELLHGSELVIADLTGRNANVFYELGVRHVLYRCGTIPIIKKGESLPFDIANYRAIFYTSELDGPELFKNELEMRIKAFEKYQAEKSDNPVHDILGNSLQYVNLKDYVSLSDYNAREREFLNLLKNYTKLEKQTAILKKECEKLRRQNDTLGKEKLHLKQEINYMSDELPQSMKGTSKIKNYKVSLSQRIKFRDQPTRLSEKDVVSIAKHYDFFDTSLNKKGSGFRHEYIIQEIFGFKIVIDLKTGLMWQQAGSSESMNCHNADKWIASLNEKNYASYNNWGLPTLEEAMSLLEPKVNEVELYINSIFNKKQLWIWTSDLVINEKSQWFVDFSNGYCYSDSLEASCCGYVRAVRSI
;
A
#
# COMPACT_ATOMS: atom_id res chain seq x y z
N MET A 1 6.10 -9.87 32.16
CA MET A 1 7.22 -10.82 32.20
C MET A 1 8.33 -10.20 31.38
N THR A 2 9.52 -10.03 31.94
CA THR A 2 10.69 -9.55 31.18
C THR A 2 11.04 -10.63 30.15
N ASP A 3 11.03 -10.28 28.87
CA ASP A 3 11.45 -11.17 27.79
C ASP A 3 12.87 -11.66 28.08
N LYS A 4 13.11 -12.97 28.07
CA LYS A 4 14.46 -13.52 28.27
C LYS A 4 15.30 -13.19 27.04
N LYS A 5 16.56 -12.80 27.24
CA LYS A 5 17.52 -12.65 26.13
C LYS A 5 17.67 -13.99 25.42
N ARG A 6 17.78 -13.99 24.10
CA ARG A 6 17.88 -15.18 23.27
C ARG A 6 19.32 -15.39 22.79
N CYS A 7 19.75 -16.65 22.81
CA CYS A 7 21.00 -17.10 22.23
C CYS A 7 20.68 -18.16 21.18
N PHE A 8 20.87 -17.82 19.91
CA PHE A 8 20.64 -18.73 18.81
C PHE A 8 21.89 -19.56 18.49
N ILE A 9 21.72 -20.86 18.35
CA ILE A 9 22.81 -21.80 18.10
C ILE A 9 22.77 -22.24 16.63
N ILE A 10 23.74 -21.79 15.85
CA ILE A 10 23.95 -22.24 14.47
C ILE A 10 24.97 -23.37 14.45
N MET A 11 24.54 -24.55 14.01
CA MET A 11 25.38 -25.74 13.94
C MET A 11 24.89 -26.68 12.84
N PRO A 12 25.75 -27.57 12.32
CA PRO A 12 25.31 -28.54 11.34
C PRO A 12 24.22 -29.44 11.95
N PHE A 13 23.06 -29.52 11.32
CA PHE A 13 22.00 -30.43 11.78
C PHE A 13 22.47 -31.89 11.71
N GLY A 14 23.16 -32.26 10.63
CA GLY A 14 23.40 -33.67 10.31
C GLY A 14 22.10 -34.39 9.94
N LYS A 15 22.20 -35.60 9.38
CA LYS A 15 21.01 -36.43 9.12
C LYS A 15 20.68 -37.24 10.38
N HIS A 16 19.41 -37.26 10.80
CA HIS A 16 18.99 -38.09 11.95
C HIS A 16 19.49 -39.53 11.82
N GLY A 17 20.03 -40.06 12.92
CA GLY A 17 20.60 -41.41 12.98
C GLY A 17 22.04 -41.52 12.46
N THR A 18 22.71 -40.42 12.13
CA THR A 18 24.16 -40.44 11.84
C THR A 18 25.00 -40.15 13.08
N PRO A 19 26.24 -40.67 13.17
CA PRO A 19 27.18 -40.33 14.24
C PRO A 19 27.45 -38.82 14.35
N GLU A 20 27.38 -38.10 13.23
CA GLU A 20 27.53 -36.65 13.18
C GLU A 20 26.37 -35.95 13.92
N TYR A 21 25.13 -36.35 13.65
CA TYR A 21 23.95 -35.83 14.34
C TYR A 21 24.07 -36.05 15.86
N ASP A 22 24.41 -37.26 16.29
CA ASP A 22 24.55 -37.59 17.70
C ASP A 22 25.66 -36.79 18.39
N ARG A 23 26.77 -36.57 17.67
CA ARG A 23 27.87 -35.74 18.15
C ARG A 23 27.43 -34.29 18.33
N ASN A 24 26.80 -33.70 17.32
CA ASN A 24 26.36 -32.30 17.35
C ASN A 24 25.31 -32.09 18.45
N MET A 25 24.40 -33.05 18.62
CA MET A 25 23.42 -33.06 19.70
C MET A 25 24.08 -33.13 21.09
N LYS A 26 25.12 -33.96 21.27
CA LYS A 26 25.87 -34.03 22.54
C LYS A 26 26.59 -32.72 22.84
N ILE A 27 27.24 -32.12 21.86
CA ILE A 27 27.89 -30.81 22.00
C ILE A 27 26.85 -29.76 22.43
N TYR A 28 25.71 -29.71 21.73
CA TYR A 28 24.63 -28.79 22.07
C TYR A 28 24.09 -29.00 23.49
N LYS A 29 23.59 -30.19 23.80
CA LYS A 29 22.88 -30.48 25.06
C LYS A 29 23.78 -30.51 26.28
N LEU A 30 25.03 -30.97 26.14
CA LEU A 30 25.91 -31.19 27.28
C LEU A 30 26.93 -30.07 27.49
N MET A 31 27.26 -29.31 26.44
CA MET A 31 28.32 -28.30 26.50
C MET A 31 27.80 -26.88 26.31
N ILE A 32 26.92 -26.63 25.33
CA ILE A 32 26.47 -25.28 24.99
C ILE A 32 25.27 -24.86 25.84
N LYS A 33 24.15 -25.57 25.73
CA LYS A 33 22.86 -25.22 26.35
C LYS A 33 22.96 -24.94 27.87
N PRO A 34 23.65 -25.79 28.68
CA PRO A 34 23.73 -25.55 30.12
C PRO A 34 24.45 -24.24 30.48
N VAL A 35 25.46 -23.84 29.69
CA VAL A 35 26.23 -22.62 29.93
C VAL A 35 25.44 -21.38 29.54
N VAL A 36 24.78 -21.44 28.37
CA VAL A 36 23.92 -20.38 27.86
C VAL A 36 22.78 -20.09 28.84
N GLU A 37 22.10 -21.14 29.30
CA GLU A 37 20.99 -21.01 30.27
C GLU A 37 21.48 -20.51 31.64
N LYS A 38 22.64 -20.99 32.11
CA LYS A 38 23.29 -20.48 33.34
C LYS A 38 23.60 -18.98 33.24
N CYS A 39 23.95 -18.48 32.05
CA CYS A 39 24.19 -17.06 31.81
C CYS A 39 22.90 -16.23 31.62
N GLY A 40 21.72 -16.82 31.79
CA GLY A 40 20.44 -16.11 31.74
C GLY A 40 19.84 -15.94 30.33
N TYR A 41 20.38 -16.65 29.33
CA TYR A 41 19.85 -16.66 27.97
C TYR A 41 18.92 -17.86 27.76
N GLU A 42 17.92 -17.69 26.92
CA GLU A 42 17.20 -18.80 26.30
C GLU A 42 18.05 -19.38 25.17
N SER A 43 18.42 -20.66 25.28
CA SER A 43 19.18 -21.38 24.24
C SER A 43 18.23 -21.92 23.19
N ILE A 44 18.34 -21.42 21.96
CA ILE A 44 17.44 -21.78 20.85
C ILE A 44 18.24 -22.46 19.74
N ARG A 45 17.74 -23.61 19.28
CA ARG A 45 18.24 -24.27 18.07
C ARG A 45 17.07 -24.54 17.13
N ALA A 46 17.29 -24.34 15.82
CA ALA A 46 16.20 -24.31 14.85
C ALA A 46 15.42 -25.63 14.72
N ASP A 47 16.03 -26.77 15.05
CA ASP A 47 15.35 -28.07 15.02
C ASP A 47 14.54 -28.39 16.29
N GLU A 48 14.64 -27.57 17.35
CA GLU A 48 13.77 -27.65 18.54
C GLU A 48 12.44 -26.88 18.34
N LEU A 49 12.29 -26.17 17.23
CA LEU A 49 11.10 -25.37 16.93
C LEU A 49 10.07 -26.18 16.13
N GLU A 50 8.89 -26.41 16.71
CA GLU A 50 7.75 -27.05 16.05
C GLU A 50 6.97 -26.02 15.20
N HIS A 51 7.29 -25.85 13.92
CA HIS A 51 6.62 -24.84 13.08
C HIS A 51 6.14 -25.36 11.71
N VAL A 52 4.99 -24.82 11.27
CA VAL A 52 4.44 -24.98 9.91
C VAL A 52 4.86 -23.75 9.11
N GLY A 53 5.79 -23.88 8.17
CA GLY A 53 6.30 -22.74 7.42
C GLY A 53 7.67 -22.96 6.77
N SER A 54 8.32 -21.87 6.37
CA SER A 54 9.67 -21.90 5.77
C SER A 54 10.72 -21.84 6.87
N ILE A 55 11.48 -22.93 7.06
CA ILE A 55 12.64 -23.01 7.98
C ILE A 55 13.61 -21.84 7.77
N THR A 56 13.79 -21.39 6.52
CA THR A 56 14.67 -20.26 6.19
C THR A 56 14.18 -18.95 6.82
N ARG A 57 12.87 -18.71 6.90
CA ARG A 57 12.33 -17.50 7.55
C ARG A 57 12.67 -17.50 9.03
N ASP A 58 12.40 -18.61 9.71
CA ASP A 58 12.60 -18.74 11.15
C ASP A 58 14.07 -18.55 11.52
N ILE A 59 14.98 -19.10 10.71
CA ILE A 59 16.43 -18.90 10.89
C ILE A 59 16.80 -17.41 10.80
N ILE A 60 16.31 -16.68 9.80
CA ILE A 60 16.60 -15.23 9.66
C ILE A 60 16.01 -14.44 10.84
N GLU A 61 14.80 -14.79 11.29
CA GLU A 61 14.17 -14.16 12.45
C GLU A 61 14.97 -14.42 13.74
N LEU A 62 15.55 -15.61 13.91
CA LEU A 62 16.41 -15.93 15.05
C LEU A 62 17.77 -15.23 14.97
N LEU A 63 18.39 -15.17 13.78
CA LEU A 63 19.64 -14.45 13.55
C LEU A 63 19.51 -12.96 13.83
N HIS A 64 18.37 -12.37 13.43
CA HIS A 64 18.05 -10.98 13.73
C HIS A 64 17.63 -10.80 15.19
N GLY A 65 16.79 -11.68 15.72
CA GLY A 65 16.11 -11.49 16.98
C GLY A 65 16.91 -11.88 18.22
N SER A 66 18.03 -12.57 18.07
CA SER A 66 18.84 -13.05 19.20
C SER A 66 19.96 -12.07 19.55
N GLU A 67 20.10 -11.76 20.83
CA GLU A 67 21.19 -10.92 21.35
C GLU A 67 22.55 -11.59 21.13
N LEU A 68 22.61 -12.92 21.25
CA LEU A 68 23.81 -13.71 21.06
C LEU A 68 23.61 -14.81 20.01
N VAL A 69 24.66 -15.10 19.24
CA VAL A 69 24.73 -16.24 18.34
C VAL A 69 25.99 -17.06 18.65
N ILE A 70 25.85 -18.37 18.81
CA ILE A 70 26.98 -19.30 18.91
C ILE A 70 27.03 -20.10 17.62
N ALA A 71 28.20 -20.12 16.96
CA ALA A 71 28.35 -20.73 15.64
C ALA A 71 29.36 -21.87 15.63
N ASP A 72 28.91 -23.11 15.41
CA ASP A 72 29.79 -24.28 15.28
C ASP A 72 30.31 -24.41 13.85
N LEU A 73 31.56 -23.98 13.63
CA LEU A 73 32.22 -23.96 12.33
C LEU A 73 32.95 -25.27 11.99
N THR A 74 32.78 -26.29 12.83
CA THR A 74 33.35 -27.63 12.63
C THR A 74 32.88 -28.24 11.31
N GLY A 75 33.79 -28.89 10.60
CA GLY A 75 33.51 -29.56 9.32
C GLY A 75 33.24 -28.59 8.17
N ARG A 76 33.37 -27.28 8.39
CA ARG A 76 33.21 -26.22 7.38
C ARG A 76 31.86 -26.26 6.65
N ASN A 77 30.78 -26.48 7.39
CA ASN A 77 29.45 -26.56 6.81
C ASN A 77 29.02 -25.25 6.12
N ALA A 78 28.64 -25.33 4.84
CA ALA A 78 28.28 -24.16 4.03
C ALA A 78 27.06 -23.39 4.57
N ASN A 79 26.07 -24.10 5.13
CA ASN A 79 24.87 -23.45 5.69
C ASN A 79 25.22 -22.65 6.94
N VAL A 80 26.08 -23.19 7.81
CA VAL A 80 26.54 -22.46 9.01
C VAL A 80 27.32 -21.20 8.61
N PHE A 81 28.15 -21.26 7.56
CA PHE A 81 28.83 -20.06 7.06
C PHE A 81 27.89 -19.04 6.43
N TYR A 82 26.83 -19.49 5.74
CA TYR A 82 25.81 -18.60 5.23
C TYR A 82 25.11 -17.85 6.37
N GLU A 83 24.67 -18.57 7.41
CA GLU A 83 24.04 -17.99 8.59
C GLU A 83 24.98 -17.05 9.36
N LEU A 84 26.26 -17.43 9.48
CA LEU A 84 27.31 -16.58 10.06
C LEU A 84 27.47 -15.27 9.27
N GLY A 85 27.52 -15.36 7.94
CA GLY A 85 27.61 -14.19 7.07
C GLY A 85 26.42 -13.24 7.24
N VAL A 86 25.20 -13.77 7.27
CA VAL A 86 23.98 -12.99 7.56
C VAL A 86 24.10 -12.32 8.92
N ARG A 87 24.52 -13.05 9.96
CA ARG A 87 24.69 -12.48 11.31
C ARG A 87 25.72 -11.35 11.33
N HIS A 88 26.86 -11.51 10.66
CA HIS A 88 27.90 -10.50 10.56
C HIS A 88 27.40 -9.22 9.89
N VAL A 89 26.48 -9.31 8.92
CA VAL A 89 25.86 -8.10 8.34
C VAL A 89 24.94 -7.42 9.36
N LEU A 90 24.09 -8.21 10.02
CA LEU A 90 23.06 -7.68 10.93
C LEU A 90 23.63 -7.03 12.20
N TYR A 91 24.75 -7.54 12.72
CA TYR A 91 25.29 -7.10 14.00
C TYR A 91 26.81 -6.98 14.01
N ARG A 92 27.28 -5.88 14.61
CA ARG A 92 28.69 -5.62 14.89
C ARG A 92 29.33 -6.60 15.87
N CYS A 93 28.55 -7.09 16.83
CA CYS A 93 29.03 -7.98 17.85
C CYS A 93 27.93 -8.93 18.35
N GLY A 94 28.34 -9.92 19.15
CA GLY A 94 27.45 -10.91 19.74
C GLY A 94 27.46 -12.23 18.98
N THR A 95 28.58 -12.56 18.35
CA THR A 95 28.79 -13.85 17.69
C THR A 95 30.01 -14.54 18.31
N ILE A 96 29.82 -15.77 18.79
CA ILE A 96 30.87 -16.59 19.38
C ILE A 96 31.09 -17.81 18.49
N PRO A 97 32.14 -17.79 17.64
CA PRO A 97 32.53 -18.96 16.87
C PRO A 97 33.08 -20.05 17.80
N ILE A 98 32.68 -21.29 17.55
CA ILE A 98 33.26 -22.49 18.16
C ILE A 98 33.71 -23.44 17.06
N ILE A 99 34.76 -24.22 17.32
CA ILE A 99 35.30 -25.16 16.35
C ILE A 99 36.00 -26.32 17.06
N LYS A 100 35.98 -27.52 16.47
CA LYS A 100 36.71 -28.66 17.00
C LYS A 100 38.22 -28.39 17.00
N LYS A 101 38.90 -28.69 18.11
CA LYS A 101 40.37 -28.71 18.20
C LYS A 101 40.95 -29.60 17.11
N GLY A 102 41.97 -29.09 16.41
CA GLY A 102 42.61 -29.74 15.26
C GLY A 102 42.08 -29.28 13.90
N GLU A 103 40.95 -28.57 13.87
CA GLU A 103 40.48 -27.87 12.66
C GLU A 103 40.88 -26.38 12.72
N SER A 104 40.83 -25.72 11.57
CA SER A 104 41.19 -24.30 11.42
C SER A 104 40.06 -23.50 10.79
N LEU A 105 39.95 -22.24 11.22
CA LEU A 105 39.06 -21.27 10.59
C LEU A 105 39.49 -21.01 9.14
N PRO A 106 38.54 -20.76 8.22
CA PRO A 106 38.84 -20.24 6.88
C PRO A 106 39.61 -18.92 6.95
N PHE A 107 40.40 -18.63 5.92
CA PHE A 107 41.26 -17.44 5.84
C PHE A 107 40.49 -16.13 6.11
N ASP A 108 39.27 -16.00 5.58
CA ASP A 108 38.43 -14.80 5.72
C ASP A 108 38.08 -14.43 7.16
N ILE A 109 38.08 -15.42 8.07
CA ILE A 109 37.77 -15.21 9.50
C ILE A 109 38.88 -15.73 10.43
N ALA A 110 40.05 -16.07 9.90
CA ALA A 110 41.15 -16.68 10.66
C ALA A 110 41.73 -15.75 11.75
N ASN A 111 41.57 -14.44 11.58
CA ASN A 111 42.02 -13.43 12.54
C ASN A 111 41.04 -13.20 13.71
N TYR A 112 39.87 -13.83 13.69
CA TYR A 112 38.86 -13.73 14.74
C TYR A 112 38.99 -14.87 15.75
N ARG A 113 38.59 -14.59 17.00
CA ARG A 113 38.74 -15.54 18.10
C ARG A 113 37.59 -16.55 18.11
N ALA A 114 37.90 -17.83 17.87
CA ALA A 114 37.00 -18.94 18.16
C ALA A 114 37.32 -19.60 19.51
N ILE A 115 36.35 -20.34 20.05
CA ILE A 115 36.57 -21.30 21.15
C ILE A 115 36.84 -22.67 20.52
N PHE A 116 37.98 -23.27 20.87
CA PHE A 116 38.31 -24.62 20.43
C PHE A 116 37.79 -25.65 21.44
N TYR A 117 36.99 -26.61 20.99
CA TYR A 117 36.45 -27.67 21.83
C TYR A 117 37.05 -29.04 21.50
N THR A 118 37.17 -29.90 22.50
CA THR A 118 37.67 -31.27 22.34
C THR A 118 36.93 -32.23 23.26
N SER A 119 36.89 -33.50 22.88
CA SER A 119 36.37 -34.60 23.70
C SER A 119 37.45 -35.26 24.57
N GLU A 120 38.68 -34.75 24.56
CA GLU A 120 39.76 -35.16 25.46
C GLU A 120 39.40 -34.90 26.94
N LEU A 121 40.14 -35.51 27.85
CA LEU A 121 40.01 -35.28 29.30
C LEU A 121 40.05 -33.77 29.59
N ASP A 122 39.17 -33.29 30.48
CA ASP A 122 38.95 -31.88 30.84
C ASP A 122 38.42 -30.95 29.72
N GLY A 123 38.47 -31.38 28.45
CA GLY A 123 38.05 -30.59 27.28
C GLY A 123 36.64 -29.99 27.39
N PRO A 124 35.61 -30.77 27.75
CA PRO A 124 34.26 -30.25 27.92
C PRO A 124 34.14 -29.18 29.01
N GLU A 125 34.87 -29.32 30.12
CA GLU A 125 34.80 -28.38 31.24
C GLU A 125 35.56 -27.09 30.92
N LEU A 126 36.73 -27.20 30.28
CA LEU A 126 37.48 -26.05 29.77
C LEU A 126 36.66 -25.26 28.74
N PHE A 127 35.97 -25.94 27.83
CA PHE A 127 35.07 -25.30 26.89
C PHE A 127 33.94 -24.53 27.59
N LYS A 128 33.28 -25.16 28.57
CA LYS A 128 32.19 -24.52 29.32
C LYS A 128 32.65 -23.27 30.03
N ASN A 129 33.82 -23.32 30.68
CA ASN A 129 34.41 -22.18 31.38
C ASN A 129 34.76 -21.05 30.41
N GLU A 130 35.42 -21.34 29.29
CA GLU A 130 35.72 -20.34 28.26
C GLU A 130 34.44 -19.73 27.67
N LEU A 131 33.43 -20.55 27.37
CA LEU A 131 32.16 -20.07 26.85
C LEU A 131 31.46 -19.14 27.85
N GLU A 132 31.40 -19.51 29.12
CA GLU A 132 30.83 -18.67 30.19
C GLU A 132 31.58 -17.33 30.30
N MET A 133 32.91 -17.35 30.22
CA MET A 133 33.72 -16.13 30.24
C MET A 133 33.45 -15.24 29.02
N ARG A 134 33.32 -15.82 27.81
CA ARG A 134 33.01 -15.06 26.59
C ARG A 134 31.63 -14.40 26.65
N ILE A 135 30.62 -15.12 27.13
CA ILE A 135 29.27 -14.57 27.29
C ILE A 135 29.28 -13.41 28.28
N LYS A 136 29.89 -13.59 29.47
CA LYS A 136 30.01 -12.52 30.47
C LYS A 136 30.82 -11.32 29.97
N ALA A 137 31.86 -11.55 29.18
CA ALA A 137 32.65 -10.48 28.58
C ALA A 137 31.82 -9.67 27.58
N PHE A 138 31.03 -10.34 26.72
CA PHE A 138 30.09 -9.67 25.82
C PHE A 138 29.08 -8.80 26.57
N GLU A 139 28.53 -9.29 27.69
CA GLU A 139 27.60 -8.51 28.50
C GLU A 139 28.23 -7.29 29.17
N LYS A 140 29.51 -7.39 29.56
CA LYS A 140 30.23 -6.32 30.26
C LYS A 140 30.73 -5.22 29.32
N TYR A 141 31.27 -5.60 28.16
CA TYR A 141 31.97 -4.68 27.24
C TYR A 141 31.14 -4.31 26.01
N GLN A 142 29.80 -4.44 26.10
CA GLN A 142 28.83 -4.29 25.01
C GLN A 142 29.30 -3.37 23.87
N ALA A 143 29.50 -3.96 22.69
CA ALA A 143 29.66 -3.26 21.41
C ALA A 143 30.83 -2.26 21.26
N GLU A 144 31.83 -2.25 22.16
CA GLU A 144 33.00 -1.36 22.01
C GLU A 144 33.87 -1.73 20.79
N LYS A 145 33.92 -3.01 20.44
CA LYS A 145 34.66 -3.52 19.28
C LYS A 145 33.82 -4.51 18.49
N SER A 146 34.04 -4.50 17.18
CA SER A 146 33.49 -5.50 16.27
C SER A 146 34.14 -6.87 16.51
N ASP A 147 33.36 -7.92 16.31
CA ASP A 147 33.83 -9.33 16.37
C ASP A 147 33.86 -10.00 14.98
N ASN A 148 33.70 -9.22 13.91
CA ASN A 148 33.59 -9.75 12.56
C ASN A 148 34.16 -8.81 11.46
N PRO A 149 34.53 -9.36 10.29
CA PRO A 149 35.19 -8.59 9.23
C PRO A 149 34.28 -7.54 8.57
N VAL A 150 32.98 -7.78 8.56
CA VAL A 150 32.02 -6.87 7.91
C VAL A 150 32.02 -5.53 8.63
N HIS A 151 31.91 -5.53 9.96
CA HIS A 151 31.91 -4.30 10.75
C HIS A 151 33.30 -3.73 11.02
N ASP A 152 34.36 -4.54 10.95
CA ASP A 152 35.74 -4.03 10.99
C ASP A 152 36.06 -3.15 9.78
N ILE A 153 35.54 -3.52 8.60
CA ILE A 153 35.79 -2.79 7.34
C ILE A 153 34.78 -1.66 7.16
N LEU A 154 33.49 -1.94 7.34
CA LEU A 154 32.42 -0.99 7.03
C LEU A 154 32.09 -0.04 8.19
N GLY A 155 32.50 -0.34 9.41
CA GLY A 155 32.35 0.56 10.56
C GLY A 155 30.91 1.06 10.74
N ASN A 156 30.74 2.39 10.83
CA ASN A 156 29.43 3.03 10.96
C ASN A 156 28.76 3.30 9.59
N SER A 157 29.40 2.95 8.47
CA SER A 157 28.86 3.16 7.12
C SER A 157 27.78 2.15 6.75
N LEU A 158 27.68 1.04 7.49
CA LEU A 158 26.50 0.19 7.48
C LEU A 158 25.35 0.98 8.13
N GLN A 159 24.46 1.53 7.30
CA GLN A 159 23.15 1.96 7.78
C GLN A 159 22.45 0.73 8.34
N TYR A 160 22.34 0.67 9.67
CA TYR A 160 21.55 -0.34 10.35
C TYR A 160 20.11 -0.27 9.83
N VAL A 161 19.71 -1.21 9.00
CA VAL A 161 18.29 -1.46 8.76
C VAL A 161 17.82 -2.23 9.99
N ASN A 162 17.28 -1.50 10.95
CA ASN A 162 16.61 -2.13 12.07
C ASN A 162 15.38 -2.86 11.52
N LEU A 163 15.45 -4.19 11.41
CA LEU A 163 14.34 -5.01 10.93
C LEU A 163 13.08 -4.88 11.80
N LYS A 164 13.17 -4.37 13.05
CA LYS A 164 11.97 -4.00 13.82
C LYS A 164 11.19 -2.84 13.21
N ASP A 165 11.86 -1.96 12.46
CA ASP A 165 11.22 -0.83 11.77
C ASP A 165 10.50 -1.28 10.49
N TYR A 166 10.76 -2.51 10.00
CA TYR A 166 10.13 -3.08 8.81
C TYR A 166 9.23 -4.30 9.10
N VAL A 167 9.45 -4.99 10.22
CA VAL A 167 8.77 -6.26 10.56
C VAL A 167 8.45 -6.31 12.06
N SER A 168 7.46 -5.54 12.49
CA SER A 168 6.74 -5.84 13.73
C SER A 168 5.60 -6.80 13.38
N LEU A 169 5.76 -8.09 13.68
CA LEU A 169 4.69 -9.09 13.63
C LEU A 169 3.49 -8.71 14.53
N SER A 170 3.70 -7.80 15.50
CA SER A 170 2.63 -7.16 16.27
C SER A 170 1.67 -6.35 15.41
N ASP A 171 2.12 -5.73 14.32
CA ASP A 171 1.26 -4.97 13.42
C ASP A 171 0.41 -5.86 12.53
N TYR A 172 0.88 -7.05 12.16
CA TYR A 172 0.05 -8.01 11.42
C TYR A 172 -1.13 -8.47 12.27
N ASN A 173 -0.87 -8.87 13.52
CA ASN A 173 -1.92 -9.30 14.45
C ASN A 173 -2.83 -8.13 14.90
N ALA A 174 -2.31 -6.90 14.99
CA ALA A 174 -3.10 -5.72 15.27
C ALA A 174 -4.00 -5.36 14.08
N ARG A 175 -3.46 -5.35 12.86
CA ARG A 175 -4.23 -5.16 11.63
C ARG A 175 -5.25 -6.27 11.41
N GLU A 176 -4.93 -7.51 11.75
CA GLU A 176 -5.88 -8.63 11.66
C GLU A 176 -7.03 -8.45 12.67
N ARG A 177 -6.76 -8.05 13.92
CA ARG A 177 -7.81 -7.73 14.89
C ARG A 177 -8.66 -6.54 14.46
N GLU A 178 -8.02 -5.50 13.92
CA GLU A 178 -8.70 -4.32 13.39
C GLU A 178 -9.56 -4.67 12.17
N PHE A 179 -9.04 -5.51 11.27
CA PHE A 179 -9.74 -6.03 10.10
C PHE A 179 -10.93 -6.91 10.50
N LEU A 180 -10.78 -7.79 11.49
CA LEU A 180 -11.87 -8.61 12.03
C LEU A 180 -12.96 -7.75 12.70
N ASN A 181 -12.58 -6.68 13.39
CA ASN A 181 -13.53 -5.71 13.93
C ASN A 181 -14.25 -4.92 12.82
N LEU A 182 -13.53 -4.52 11.77
CA LEU A 182 -14.10 -3.91 10.56
C LEU A 182 -15.10 -4.86 9.89
N LEU A 183 -14.79 -6.16 9.77
CA LEU A 183 -15.68 -7.17 9.20
C LEU A 183 -16.96 -7.34 10.03
N LYS A 184 -16.84 -7.35 11.36
CA LYS A 184 -18.00 -7.39 12.28
C LYS A 184 -18.87 -6.13 12.17
N ASN A 185 -18.25 -4.96 12.04
CA ASN A 185 -18.99 -3.71 11.87
C ASN A 185 -19.66 -3.64 10.50
N TYR A 186 -18.98 -4.09 9.44
CA TYR A 186 -19.52 -4.15 8.09
C TYR A 186 -20.77 -5.05 8.03
N THR A 187 -20.71 -6.26 8.59
CA THR A 187 -21.86 -7.18 8.64
C THR A 187 -23.04 -6.62 9.46
N LYS A 188 -22.78 -5.84 10.53
CA LYS A 188 -23.82 -5.12 11.26
C LYS A 188 -24.47 -4.02 10.41
N LEU A 189 -23.64 -3.26 9.67
CA LEU A 189 -24.09 -2.18 8.79
C LEU A 189 -24.92 -2.72 7.62
N GLU A 190 -24.55 -3.86 7.03
CA GLU A 190 -25.32 -4.52 5.98
C GLU A 190 -26.73 -4.89 6.45
N LYS A 191 -26.86 -5.45 7.66
CA LYS A 191 -28.17 -5.77 8.25
C LYS A 191 -29.03 -4.52 8.46
N GLN A 192 -28.44 -3.43 8.96
CA GLN A 192 -29.14 -2.15 9.13
C GLN A 192 -29.57 -1.56 7.77
N THR A 193 -28.70 -1.63 6.77
CA THR A 193 -28.99 -1.17 5.41
C THR A 193 -30.12 -1.96 4.77
N ALA A 194 -30.19 -3.27 5.01
CA ALA A 194 -31.30 -4.12 4.55
C ALA A 194 -32.64 -3.74 5.19
N ILE A 195 -32.64 -3.37 6.48
CA ILE A 195 -33.84 -2.90 7.18
C ILE A 195 -34.29 -1.55 6.61
N LEU A 196 -33.37 -0.59 6.48
CA LEU A 196 -33.65 0.74 5.92
C LEU A 196 -34.17 0.66 4.48
N LYS A 197 -33.61 -0.23 3.64
CA LYS A 197 -34.10 -0.47 2.27
C LYS A 197 -35.56 -0.91 2.25
N LYS A 198 -35.95 -1.86 3.12
CA LYS A 198 -37.35 -2.30 3.24
C LYS A 198 -38.28 -1.17 3.69
N GLU A 199 -37.82 -0.32 4.59
CA GLU A 199 -38.59 0.82 5.08
C GLU A 199 -38.78 1.92 4.02
N CYS A 200 -37.73 2.22 3.25
CA CYS A 200 -37.79 3.11 2.08
C CYS A 200 -38.77 2.60 1.01
N GLU A 201 -38.79 1.30 0.72
CA GLU A 201 -39.76 0.72 -0.22
C GLU A 201 -41.20 0.86 0.28
N LYS A 202 -41.43 0.68 1.59
CA LYS A 202 -42.75 0.89 2.20
C LYS A 202 -43.21 2.34 2.05
N LEU A 203 -42.34 3.30 2.38
CA LEU A 203 -42.64 4.73 2.23
C LEU A 203 -42.89 5.11 0.76
N ARG A 204 -42.12 4.54 -0.18
CA ARG A 204 -42.32 4.77 -1.62
C ARG A 204 -43.71 4.34 -2.07
N ARG A 205 -44.17 3.15 -1.66
CA ARG A 205 -45.54 2.66 -1.97
C ARG A 205 -46.61 3.58 -1.40
N GLN A 206 -46.43 4.08 -0.17
CA GLN A 206 -47.37 5.03 0.43
C GLN A 206 -47.42 6.35 -0.35
N ASN A 207 -46.27 6.85 -0.79
CA ASN A 207 -46.18 8.10 -1.56
C ASN A 207 -46.80 7.96 -2.96
N ASP A 208 -46.67 6.79 -3.59
CA ASP A 208 -47.34 6.49 -4.87
C ASP A 208 -48.86 6.48 -4.72
N THR A 209 -49.39 5.92 -3.62
CA THR A 209 -50.84 5.94 -3.31
C THR A 209 -51.34 7.37 -3.09
N LEU A 210 -50.65 8.16 -2.26
CA LEU A 210 -50.96 9.58 -2.04
C LEU A 210 -50.89 10.40 -3.34
N GLY A 211 -49.94 10.07 -4.22
CA GLY A 211 -49.82 10.69 -5.55
C GLY A 211 -51.05 10.43 -6.43
N LYS A 212 -51.60 9.22 -6.40
CA LYS A 212 -52.84 8.86 -7.13
C LYS A 212 -54.06 9.58 -6.55
N GLU A 213 -54.20 9.62 -5.23
CA GLU A 213 -55.28 10.35 -4.55
C GLU A 213 -55.24 11.84 -4.88
N LYS A 214 -54.04 12.45 -4.86
CA LYS A 214 -53.84 13.85 -5.24
C LYS A 214 -54.19 14.13 -6.70
N LEU A 215 -53.93 13.18 -7.61
CA LEU A 215 -54.30 13.31 -9.02
C LEU A 215 -55.82 13.25 -9.18
N HIS A 216 -56.49 12.37 -8.45
CA HIS A 216 -57.94 12.25 -8.45
C HIS A 216 -58.61 13.52 -7.93
N LEU A 217 -58.17 14.03 -6.78
CA LEU A 217 -58.66 15.29 -6.21
C LEU A 217 -58.41 16.49 -7.14
N LYS A 218 -57.27 16.52 -7.86
CA LYS A 218 -57.02 17.54 -8.89
C LYS A 218 -58.00 17.45 -10.06
N GLN A 219 -58.37 16.25 -10.48
CA GLN A 219 -59.37 16.06 -11.55
C GLN A 219 -60.75 16.52 -11.09
N GLU A 220 -61.14 16.21 -9.85
CA GLU A 220 -62.39 16.72 -9.25
C GLU A 220 -62.39 18.25 -9.12
N ILE A 221 -61.31 18.85 -8.61
CA ILE A 221 -61.18 20.32 -8.52
C ILE A 221 -61.26 20.98 -9.90
N ASN A 222 -60.65 20.39 -10.93
CA ASN A 222 -60.72 20.92 -12.29
C ASN A 222 -62.15 20.82 -12.85
N TYR A 223 -62.83 19.69 -12.64
CA TYR A 223 -64.24 19.52 -13.01
C TYR A 223 -65.13 20.58 -12.34
N MET A 224 -64.97 20.80 -11.03
CA MET A 224 -65.66 21.86 -10.30
C MET A 224 -65.27 23.29 -10.72
N SER A 225 -64.04 23.49 -11.20
CA SER A 225 -63.54 24.79 -11.70
C SER A 225 -64.01 25.14 -13.10
N ASP A 226 -64.42 24.15 -13.89
CA ASP A 226 -65.02 24.34 -15.22
C ASP A 226 -66.53 24.62 -15.12
N GLU A 227 -67.17 24.28 -13.99
CA GLU A 227 -68.56 24.66 -13.67
C GLU A 227 -68.69 26.05 -13.00
N LEU A 228 -67.57 26.74 -12.70
CA LEU A 228 -67.57 28.07 -12.07
C LEU A 228 -67.71 29.21 -13.09
N PRO A 229 -68.58 30.22 -12.87
CA PRO A 229 -68.76 31.35 -13.78
C PRO A 229 -67.46 32.16 -14.02
N GLN A 230 -67.30 32.71 -15.23
CA GLN A 230 -66.08 33.39 -15.73
C GLN A 230 -65.55 34.60 -14.91
N SER A 231 -66.17 34.96 -13.79
CA SER A 231 -65.83 36.16 -13.02
C SER A 231 -64.70 36.00 -11.99
N MET A 232 -64.08 34.81 -11.81
CA MET A 232 -63.16 34.56 -10.68
C MET A 232 -61.82 33.86 -10.99
N LYS A 233 -61.17 34.04 -12.16
CA LYS A 233 -59.80 33.52 -12.38
C LYS A 233 -58.73 34.62 -12.27
N GLY A 234 -58.21 34.85 -11.05
CA GLY A 234 -57.07 35.72 -10.74
C GLY A 234 -55.75 34.94 -10.54
N THR A 235 -54.67 35.46 -11.12
CA THR A 235 -53.34 34.84 -11.26
C THR A 235 -52.49 34.79 -9.99
N SER A 236 -51.69 33.73 -9.79
CA SER A 236 -50.55 33.73 -8.87
C SER A 236 -49.32 33.03 -9.50
N LYS A 237 -48.25 33.81 -9.70
CA LYS A 237 -46.91 33.38 -10.15
C LYS A 237 -45.98 33.27 -8.93
N ILE A 238 -45.31 32.13 -8.76
CA ILE A 238 -44.17 31.98 -7.84
C ILE A 238 -42.87 32.09 -8.67
N LYS A 239 -41.97 32.99 -8.28
CA LYS A 239 -40.67 33.25 -8.91
C LYS A 239 -39.63 32.21 -8.46
N ASN A 240 -39.07 31.44 -9.41
CA ASN A 240 -37.85 30.65 -9.22
C ASN A 240 -36.64 31.45 -9.72
N TYR A 241 -35.55 31.44 -8.93
CA TYR A 241 -34.24 31.95 -9.34
C TYR A 241 -33.67 31.09 -10.48
N LYS A 242 -33.68 31.63 -11.71
CA LYS A 242 -32.90 31.12 -12.84
C LYS A 242 -31.51 31.77 -12.77
N VAL A 243 -30.48 31.01 -12.37
CA VAL A 243 -29.13 31.26 -12.89
C VAL A 243 -29.11 30.70 -14.31
N SER A 244 -28.67 31.52 -15.27
CA SER A 244 -28.74 31.24 -16.70
C SER A 244 -27.78 30.09 -17.10
N LEU A 245 -28.34 28.97 -17.56
CA LEU A 245 -27.62 27.76 -18.01
C LEU A 245 -27.01 27.90 -19.43
N SER A 246 -27.10 29.06 -20.07
CA SER A 246 -26.92 29.21 -21.53
C SER A 246 -25.49 29.48 -22.02
N GLN A 247 -24.44 29.23 -21.22
CA GLN A 247 -23.04 29.54 -21.60
C GLN A 247 -22.02 28.44 -21.28
N ARG A 248 -22.44 27.21 -20.96
CA ARG A 248 -21.51 26.11 -20.67
C ARG A 248 -20.92 25.51 -21.94
N ILE A 249 -19.61 25.22 -21.93
CA ILE A 249 -18.95 24.43 -22.97
C ILE A 249 -19.13 22.96 -22.61
N LYS A 250 -19.75 22.18 -23.49
CA LYS A 250 -19.99 20.75 -23.25
C LYS A 250 -18.96 19.92 -24.02
N PHE A 251 -18.14 19.17 -23.28
CA PHE A 251 -17.30 18.13 -23.86
C PHE A 251 -18.09 16.85 -24.09
N ARG A 252 -17.49 15.91 -24.82
CA ARG A 252 -18.06 14.58 -25.01
C ARG A 252 -18.14 13.85 -23.68
N ASP A 253 -19.29 13.22 -23.44
CA ASP A 253 -19.62 12.51 -22.21
C ASP A 253 -19.68 10.97 -22.37
N GLN A 254 -19.36 10.46 -23.57
CA GLN A 254 -19.32 9.04 -23.89
C GLN A 254 -17.94 8.62 -24.42
N PRO A 255 -17.29 7.57 -23.89
CA PRO A 255 -16.01 7.07 -24.36
C PRO A 255 -16.02 6.66 -25.84
N THR A 256 -14.89 6.80 -26.52
CA THR A 256 -14.72 6.43 -27.94
C THR A 256 -13.32 5.87 -28.23
N ARG A 257 -13.08 5.53 -29.50
CA ARG A 257 -11.76 5.20 -30.03
C ARG A 257 -11.22 6.39 -30.82
N LEU A 258 -10.01 6.84 -30.50
CA LEU A 258 -9.35 7.98 -31.13
C LEU A 258 -8.04 7.55 -31.80
N SER A 259 -7.76 8.10 -32.98
CA SER A 259 -6.43 8.10 -33.58
C SER A 259 -5.64 9.33 -33.11
N GLU A 260 -4.31 9.30 -33.27
CA GLU A 260 -3.46 10.48 -33.02
C GLU A 260 -3.93 11.73 -33.78
N LYS A 261 -4.45 11.57 -35.00
CA LYS A 261 -4.98 12.69 -35.79
C LYS A 261 -6.23 13.31 -35.17
N ASP A 262 -7.08 12.48 -34.55
CA ASP A 262 -8.26 12.95 -33.84
C ASP A 262 -7.85 13.74 -32.60
N VAL A 263 -6.86 13.24 -31.84
CA VAL A 263 -6.32 13.91 -30.65
C VAL A 263 -5.71 15.27 -31.00
N VAL A 264 -4.91 15.35 -32.06
CA VAL A 264 -4.37 16.63 -32.57
C VAL A 264 -5.49 17.59 -32.96
N SER A 265 -6.57 17.08 -33.55
CA SER A 265 -7.72 17.90 -33.95
C SER A 265 -8.49 18.42 -32.74
N ILE A 266 -8.68 17.59 -31.72
CA ILE A 266 -9.26 17.97 -30.42
C ILE A 266 -8.45 19.08 -29.77
N ALA A 267 -7.12 18.89 -29.63
CA ALA A 267 -6.23 19.85 -28.99
C ALA A 267 -6.30 21.23 -29.66
N LYS A 268 -6.31 21.26 -31.01
CA LYS A 268 -6.43 22.50 -31.77
C LYS A 268 -7.83 23.12 -31.73
N HIS A 269 -8.88 22.29 -31.75
CA HIS A 269 -10.26 22.78 -31.76
C HIS A 269 -10.61 23.57 -30.49
N TYR A 270 -10.20 23.05 -29.32
CA TYR A 270 -10.44 23.70 -28.03
C TYR A 270 -9.28 24.59 -27.55
N ASP A 271 -8.22 24.70 -28.36
CA ASP A 271 -6.97 25.38 -28.02
C ASP A 271 -6.31 24.88 -26.71
N PHE A 272 -6.44 23.58 -26.45
CA PHE A 272 -5.82 22.94 -25.30
C PHE A 272 -4.30 22.98 -25.42
N PHE A 273 -3.64 23.21 -24.29
CA PHE A 273 -2.20 23.13 -24.20
C PHE A 273 -1.74 21.67 -24.18
N ASP A 274 -0.72 21.37 -24.98
CA ASP A 274 0.01 20.10 -24.94
C ASP A 274 1.44 20.36 -25.43
N THR A 275 2.45 19.99 -24.64
CA THR A 275 3.86 20.30 -24.95
C THR A 275 4.35 19.68 -26.27
N SER A 276 3.69 18.62 -26.74
CA SER A 276 4.01 17.88 -27.96
C SER A 276 3.08 18.22 -29.12
N LEU A 277 1.76 18.19 -28.89
CA LEU A 277 0.73 18.28 -29.93
C LEU A 277 0.27 19.72 -30.22
N ASN A 278 0.25 20.59 -29.20
CA ASN A 278 -0.22 21.98 -29.31
C ASN A 278 0.50 22.94 -28.34
N LYS A 279 1.83 23.06 -28.48
CA LYS A 279 2.68 23.82 -27.54
C LYS A 279 2.31 25.32 -27.40
N LYS A 280 1.62 25.87 -28.41
CA LYS A 280 1.17 27.27 -28.41
C LYS A 280 -0.26 27.44 -27.90
N GLY A 281 -0.94 26.35 -27.55
CA GLY A 281 -2.29 26.39 -27.01
C GLY A 281 -2.35 27.23 -25.74
N SER A 282 -3.38 28.06 -25.62
CA SER A 282 -3.53 28.95 -24.47
C SER A 282 -4.06 28.22 -23.21
N GLY A 283 -4.46 26.95 -23.35
CA GLY A 283 -5.09 26.19 -22.29
C GLY A 283 -6.58 26.53 -22.16
N PHE A 284 -7.31 25.76 -21.35
CA PHE A 284 -8.74 26.00 -21.15
C PHE A 284 -8.98 26.85 -19.89
N ARG A 285 -9.69 27.97 -20.04
CA ARG A 285 -9.99 28.85 -18.91
C ARG A 285 -11.20 28.37 -18.12
N HIS A 286 -10.93 27.66 -17.03
CA HIS A 286 -11.94 27.17 -16.11
C HIS A 286 -12.44 28.23 -15.11
N GLU A 287 -13.59 27.94 -14.47
CA GLU A 287 -14.12 28.71 -13.35
C GLU A 287 -14.49 27.76 -12.20
N TYR A 288 -13.50 27.49 -11.34
CA TYR A 288 -13.62 26.48 -10.30
C TYR A 288 -14.23 26.98 -9.00
N ILE A 289 -15.06 26.14 -8.40
CA ILE A 289 -15.54 26.24 -7.03
C ILE A 289 -15.12 24.97 -6.28
N ILE A 290 -14.43 25.13 -5.15
CA ILE A 290 -14.18 24.03 -4.23
C ILE A 290 -15.38 23.89 -3.30
N GLN A 291 -15.87 22.67 -3.15
CA GLN A 291 -16.88 22.35 -2.15
C GLN A 291 -16.48 21.09 -1.40
N GLU A 292 -16.88 21.02 -0.13
CA GLU A 292 -16.75 19.82 0.69
C GLU A 292 -18.13 19.22 0.94
N ILE A 293 -18.31 17.96 0.57
CA ILE A 293 -19.56 17.21 0.77
C ILE A 293 -19.22 15.96 1.56
N PHE A 294 -19.73 15.84 2.80
CA PHE A 294 -19.43 14.72 3.70
C PHE A 294 -17.92 14.43 3.89
N GLY A 295 -17.10 15.48 3.99
CA GLY A 295 -15.64 15.36 4.14
C GLY A 295 -14.89 15.11 2.82
N PHE A 296 -15.59 14.98 1.70
CA PHE A 296 -14.99 14.82 0.38
C PHE A 296 -14.87 16.16 -0.33
N LYS A 297 -13.64 16.54 -0.69
CA LYS A 297 -13.36 17.74 -1.48
C LYS A 297 -13.59 17.47 -2.97
N ILE A 298 -14.51 18.24 -3.54
CA ILE A 298 -14.84 18.23 -4.97
C ILE A 298 -14.53 19.60 -5.59
N VAL A 299 -14.29 19.59 -6.90
CA VAL A 299 -14.07 20.80 -7.70
C VAL A 299 -15.18 20.88 -8.73
N ILE A 300 -16.02 21.91 -8.65
CA ILE A 300 -17.08 22.19 -9.61
C ILE A 300 -16.55 23.22 -10.60
N ASP A 301 -16.56 22.89 -11.88
CA ASP A 301 -16.24 23.84 -12.94
C ASP A 301 -17.51 24.40 -13.56
N LEU A 302 -17.75 25.70 -13.34
CA LEU A 302 -18.93 26.38 -13.85
C LEU A 302 -18.92 26.56 -15.37
N LYS A 303 -17.74 26.51 -16.01
CA LYS A 303 -17.61 26.66 -17.47
C LYS A 303 -18.01 25.40 -18.21
N THR A 304 -17.62 24.24 -17.71
CA THR A 304 -17.91 22.95 -18.35
C THR A 304 -19.17 22.29 -17.81
N GLY A 305 -19.57 22.65 -16.59
CA GLY A 305 -20.61 21.91 -15.86
C GLY A 305 -20.12 20.55 -15.35
N LEU A 306 -18.80 20.38 -15.21
CA LEU A 306 -18.20 19.17 -14.69
C LEU A 306 -17.91 19.31 -13.19
N MET A 307 -18.02 18.18 -12.49
CA MET A 307 -17.62 18.00 -11.11
C MET A 307 -16.49 16.98 -11.06
N TRP A 308 -15.38 17.35 -10.42
CA TRP A 308 -14.18 16.56 -10.34
C TRP A 308 -13.87 16.18 -8.89
N GLN A 309 -13.25 15.01 -8.70
CA GLN A 309 -12.53 14.76 -7.47
C GLN A 309 -11.29 15.66 -7.36
N GLN A 310 -11.12 16.32 -6.22
CA GLN A 310 -9.94 17.15 -6.00
C GLN A 310 -8.66 16.31 -5.89
N ALA A 311 -8.73 15.15 -5.24
CA ALA A 311 -7.54 14.37 -4.85
C ALA A 311 -7.41 12.98 -5.48
N GLY A 312 -8.33 12.56 -6.36
CA GLY A 312 -8.24 11.30 -7.11
C GLY A 312 -7.91 10.05 -6.29
N SER A 313 -7.31 9.04 -6.92
CA SER A 313 -6.76 7.86 -6.27
C SER A 313 -5.43 8.18 -5.58
N SER A 314 -5.18 7.54 -4.44
CA SER A 314 -3.92 7.68 -3.71
C SER A 314 -2.77 6.92 -4.34
N GLU A 315 -3.03 5.91 -5.17
CA GLU A 315 -2.02 5.08 -5.83
C GLU A 315 -2.36 4.96 -7.31
N SER A 316 -1.34 4.79 -8.14
CA SER A 316 -1.50 4.42 -9.54
C SER A 316 -1.93 2.97 -9.65
N MET A 317 -2.76 2.66 -10.64
CA MET A 317 -3.31 1.32 -10.86
C MET A 317 -3.44 1.02 -12.34
N ASN A 318 -3.52 -0.26 -12.69
CA ASN A 318 -3.84 -0.67 -14.07
C ASN A 318 -5.31 -0.36 -14.43
N CYS A 319 -5.64 -0.42 -15.72
CA CYS A 319 -6.97 -0.09 -16.24
C CYS A 319 -8.10 -0.90 -15.59
N HIS A 320 -7.90 -2.22 -15.37
CA HIS A 320 -8.91 -3.08 -14.73
C HIS A 320 -9.21 -2.66 -13.28
N ASN A 321 -8.17 -2.24 -12.54
CA ASN A 321 -8.35 -1.72 -11.20
C ASN A 321 -8.95 -0.31 -11.20
N ALA A 322 -8.68 0.51 -12.23
CA ALA A 322 -9.31 1.82 -12.40
C ALA A 322 -10.83 1.69 -12.57
N ASP A 323 -11.30 0.78 -13.41
CA ASP A 323 -12.74 0.51 -13.60
C ASP A 323 -13.40 0.04 -12.30
N LYS A 324 -12.76 -0.88 -11.57
CA LYS A 324 -13.24 -1.33 -10.26
C LYS A 324 -13.28 -0.19 -9.24
N TRP A 325 -12.32 0.72 -9.30
CA TRP A 325 -12.25 1.86 -8.39
C TRP A 325 -13.41 2.83 -8.64
N ILE A 326 -13.70 3.15 -9.91
CA ILE A 326 -14.87 3.94 -10.30
C ILE A 326 -16.17 3.27 -9.87
N ALA A 327 -16.31 1.96 -10.10
CA ALA A 327 -17.48 1.20 -9.64
C ALA A 327 -17.67 1.29 -8.12
N SER A 328 -16.58 1.20 -7.35
CA SER A 328 -16.62 1.34 -5.89
C SER A 328 -17.01 2.75 -5.44
N LEU A 329 -16.56 3.81 -6.13
CA LEU A 329 -17.00 5.18 -5.83
C LEU A 329 -18.51 5.31 -6.00
N ASN A 330 -19.05 4.73 -7.08
CA ASN A 330 -20.45 4.82 -7.40
C ASN A 330 -21.33 4.02 -6.43
N GLU A 331 -20.91 2.81 -6.09
CA GLU A 331 -21.57 1.99 -5.07
C GLU A 331 -21.65 2.71 -3.71
N LYS A 332 -20.58 3.42 -3.33
CA LYS A 332 -20.49 4.17 -2.07
C LYS A 332 -21.16 5.54 -2.10
N ASN A 333 -21.74 5.95 -3.23
CA ASN A 333 -22.28 7.30 -3.44
C ASN A 333 -21.29 8.38 -3.04
N TYR A 334 -20.05 8.32 -3.55
CA TYR A 334 -19.01 9.31 -3.24
C TYR A 334 -19.52 10.74 -3.45
N ALA A 335 -19.37 11.59 -2.41
CA ALA A 335 -19.92 12.95 -2.37
C ALA A 335 -21.44 13.02 -2.70
N SER A 336 -22.19 11.99 -2.30
CA SER A 336 -23.63 11.80 -2.59
C SER A 336 -24.01 11.58 -4.05
N TYR A 337 -23.04 11.18 -4.88
CA TYR A 337 -23.27 10.88 -6.30
C TYR A 337 -22.75 9.50 -6.68
N ASN A 338 -23.40 8.86 -7.65
CA ASN A 338 -23.13 7.49 -8.08
C ASN A 338 -22.95 7.34 -9.60
N ASN A 339 -22.68 8.45 -10.28
CA ASN A 339 -22.45 8.52 -11.71
C ASN A 339 -21.08 9.14 -12.05
N TRP A 340 -20.07 8.80 -11.24
CA TRP A 340 -18.66 9.11 -11.50
C TRP A 340 -18.11 8.22 -12.61
N GLY A 341 -17.24 8.77 -13.45
CA GLY A 341 -16.54 8.07 -14.52
C GLY A 341 -15.07 8.47 -14.61
N LEU A 342 -14.32 7.72 -15.43
CA LEU A 342 -13.06 8.22 -15.97
C LEU A 342 -13.37 9.39 -16.93
N PRO A 343 -12.52 10.42 -16.98
CA PRO A 343 -12.71 11.53 -17.90
C PRO A 343 -12.51 11.07 -19.34
N THR A 344 -13.25 11.66 -20.27
CA THR A 344 -12.86 11.59 -21.69
C THR A 344 -11.54 12.34 -21.89
N LEU A 345 -10.87 12.09 -23.01
CA LEU A 345 -9.62 12.75 -23.34
C LEU A 345 -9.80 14.26 -23.45
N GLU A 346 -10.92 14.76 -23.99
CA GLU A 346 -11.23 16.19 -24.02
C GLU A 346 -11.31 16.78 -22.60
N GLU A 347 -12.02 16.09 -21.69
CA GLU A 347 -12.18 16.53 -20.30
C GLU A 347 -10.82 16.56 -19.58
N ALA A 348 -10.00 15.52 -19.74
CA ALA A 348 -8.69 15.43 -19.10
C ALA A 348 -7.68 16.45 -19.67
N MET A 349 -7.63 16.61 -21.00
CA MET A 349 -6.74 17.58 -21.66
C MET A 349 -7.11 19.02 -21.32
N SER A 350 -8.39 19.32 -21.05
CA SER A 350 -8.80 20.66 -20.63
C SER A 350 -8.09 21.11 -19.35
N LEU A 351 -7.69 20.18 -18.48
CA LEU A 351 -6.97 20.47 -17.23
C LEU A 351 -5.48 20.82 -17.43
N LEU A 352 -4.92 20.63 -18.62
CA LEU A 352 -3.53 20.98 -18.91
C LEU A 352 -3.36 22.50 -19.01
N GLU A 353 -2.46 23.03 -18.17
CA GLU A 353 -2.14 24.45 -18.10
C GLU A 353 -0.82 24.74 -18.84
N PRO A 354 -0.67 25.83 -19.61
CA PRO A 354 0.59 26.17 -20.29
C PRO A 354 1.76 26.48 -19.36
N LYS A 355 1.46 26.83 -18.11
CA LYS A 355 2.44 27.16 -17.08
C LYS A 355 2.34 26.14 -15.97
N VAL A 356 3.49 25.64 -15.55
CA VAL A 356 3.58 24.80 -14.36
C VAL A 356 3.20 25.61 -13.11
N ASN A 357 2.63 24.91 -12.14
CA ASN A 357 2.32 25.46 -10.82
C ASN A 357 3.55 25.40 -9.88
N GLU A 358 3.35 25.78 -8.61
CA GLU A 358 4.36 25.80 -7.53
C GLU A 358 5.10 24.47 -7.30
N VAL A 359 4.53 23.34 -7.76
CA VAL A 359 5.10 21.99 -7.61
C VAL A 359 5.47 21.37 -8.96
N GLU A 360 5.71 22.21 -9.97
CA GLU A 360 6.18 21.83 -11.30
C GLU A 360 5.22 20.93 -12.08
N LEU A 361 3.90 21.07 -11.86
CA LEU A 361 2.88 20.36 -12.63
C LEU A 361 2.09 21.31 -13.54
N TYR A 362 1.81 20.88 -14.77
CA TYR A 362 0.97 21.53 -15.78
C TYR A 362 -0.52 21.36 -15.48
N ILE A 363 -0.94 21.63 -14.24
CA ILE A 363 -2.33 21.58 -13.81
C ILE A 363 -2.59 22.65 -12.74
N ASN A 364 -3.81 23.16 -12.68
CA ASN A 364 -4.20 24.13 -11.68
C ASN A 364 -3.99 23.60 -10.24
N SER A 365 -3.38 24.42 -9.38
CA SER A 365 -3.03 24.08 -7.98
C SER A 365 -4.21 23.71 -7.07
N ILE A 366 -5.45 23.95 -7.53
CA ILE A 366 -6.67 23.48 -6.86
C ILE A 366 -6.73 21.95 -6.74
N PHE A 367 -6.12 21.24 -7.68
CA PHE A 367 -6.07 19.79 -7.69
C PHE A 367 -4.90 19.28 -6.86
N ASN A 368 -5.07 18.12 -6.25
CA ASN A 368 -4.01 17.48 -5.48
C ASN A 368 -2.83 17.10 -6.39
N LYS A 369 -1.62 17.39 -5.91
CA LYS A 369 -0.36 17.17 -6.62
C LYS A 369 0.06 15.70 -6.81
N LYS A 370 -0.66 14.73 -6.23
CA LYS A 370 -0.23 13.32 -6.23
C LYS A 370 -0.50 12.63 -7.57
N GLN A 371 -1.57 13.00 -8.27
CA GLN A 371 -1.91 12.38 -9.56
C GLN A 371 -1.10 13.04 -10.68
N LEU A 372 0.10 12.49 -10.92
CA LEU A 372 1.04 13.00 -11.92
C LEU A 372 0.56 12.78 -13.35
N TRP A 373 -0.08 11.64 -13.62
CA TRP A 373 -0.78 11.33 -14.86
C TRP A 373 -2.04 10.52 -14.57
N ILE A 374 -3.10 10.73 -15.36
CA ILE A 374 -4.40 10.08 -15.15
C ILE A 374 -4.86 9.26 -16.34
N TRP A 375 -5.61 8.20 -16.06
CA TRP A 375 -6.36 7.45 -17.06
C TRP A 375 -7.48 8.32 -17.65
N THR A 376 -7.69 8.17 -18.95
CA THR A 376 -8.90 8.64 -19.63
C THR A 376 -9.74 7.45 -20.08
N SER A 377 -11.03 7.64 -20.37
CA SER A 377 -11.90 6.55 -20.83
C SER A 377 -11.68 6.14 -22.28
N ASP A 378 -10.90 6.89 -23.05
CA ASP A 378 -10.78 6.71 -24.50
C ASP A 378 -9.68 5.72 -24.89
N LEU A 379 -9.99 4.90 -25.89
CA LEU A 379 -9.09 3.88 -26.42
C LEU A 379 -8.43 4.34 -27.71
N VAL A 380 -7.31 3.72 -28.07
CA VAL A 380 -6.67 3.94 -29.37
C VAL A 380 -7.38 3.13 -30.46
N ILE A 381 -7.49 3.69 -31.67
CA ILE A 381 -8.03 2.97 -32.83
C ILE A 381 -7.10 1.80 -33.20
N ASN A 382 -7.68 0.62 -33.42
CA ASN A 382 -6.99 -0.61 -33.85
C ASN A 382 -5.88 -1.13 -32.92
N GLU A 383 -5.77 -0.59 -31.70
CA GLU A 383 -4.81 -1.01 -30.70
C GLU A 383 -5.50 -1.37 -29.38
N LYS A 384 -4.82 -2.19 -28.57
CA LYS A 384 -5.18 -2.46 -27.18
C LYS A 384 -4.46 -1.47 -26.27
N SER A 385 -4.67 -0.19 -26.53
CA SER A 385 -4.03 0.92 -25.83
C SER A 385 -5.09 1.93 -25.38
N GLN A 386 -4.80 2.67 -24.33
CA GLN A 386 -5.69 3.67 -23.75
C GLN A 386 -4.94 4.99 -23.55
N TRP A 387 -5.67 6.11 -23.63
CA TRP A 387 -5.09 7.43 -23.54
C TRP A 387 -4.90 7.90 -22.09
N PHE A 388 -3.84 8.67 -21.88
CA PHE A 388 -3.44 9.31 -20.64
C PHE A 388 -3.24 10.80 -20.83
N VAL A 389 -3.36 11.54 -19.74
CA VAL A 389 -2.89 12.92 -19.64
C VAL A 389 -1.83 12.99 -18.54
N ASP A 390 -0.63 13.44 -18.91
CA ASP A 390 0.52 13.61 -18.03
C ASP A 390 0.66 15.08 -17.63
N PHE A 391 0.38 15.37 -16.35
CA PHE A 391 0.52 16.71 -15.78
C PHE A 391 1.96 17.01 -15.36
N SER A 392 2.83 16.01 -15.23
CA SER A 392 4.25 16.24 -14.94
C SER A 392 5.01 16.72 -16.18
N ASN A 393 4.68 16.18 -17.35
CA ASN A 393 5.32 16.54 -18.61
C ASN A 393 4.47 17.44 -19.53
N GLY A 394 3.19 17.62 -19.19
CA GLY A 394 2.29 18.56 -19.86
C GLY A 394 1.79 18.09 -21.23
N TYR A 395 1.64 16.78 -21.44
CA TYR A 395 1.15 16.22 -22.70
C TYR A 395 0.23 15.02 -22.49
N CYS A 396 -0.56 14.68 -23.50
CA CYS A 396 -1.28 13.42 -23.57
C CYS A 396 -0.49 12.37 -24.38
N TYR A 397 -0.63 11.10 -24.02
CA TYR A 397 -0.01 9.98 -24.72
C TYR A 397 -0.87 8.73 -24.56
N SER A 398 -0.60 7.71 -25.37
CA SER A 398 -1.23 6.40 -25.22
C SER A 398 -0.20 5.34 -24.86
N ASP A 399 -0.62 4.36 -24.08
CA ASP A 399 0.19 3.19 -23.77
C ASP A 399 -0.67 1.92 -23.79
N SER A 400 0.00 0.78 -23.95
CA SER A 400 -0.62 -0.54 -24.02
C SER A 400 -1.40 -0.87 -22.75
N LEU A 401 -2.49 -1.61 -22.90
CA LEU A 401 -3.31 -2.14 -21.81
C LEU A 401 -2.67 -3.37 -21.14
N GLU A 402 -1.35 -3.50 -21.20
CA GLU A 402 -0.62 -4.57 -20.51
C GLU A 402 -0.59 -4.34 -19.00
N ALA A 403 -0.43 -5.41 -18.22
CA ALA A 403 -0.53 -5.38 -16.76
C ALA A 403 0.53 -4.47 -16.07
N SER A 404 1.60 -4.10 -16.78
CA SER A 404 2.66 -3.21 -16.32
C SER A 404 2.27 -1.72 -16.39
N CYS A 405 1.34 -1.34 -17.25
CA CYS A 405 0.94 0.05 -17.41
C CYS A 405 0.02 0.51 -16.27
N CYS A 406 0.38 1.59 -15.60
CA CYS A 406 -0.32 2.11 -14.43
C CYS A 406 -0.54 3.62 -14.52
N GLY A 407 -1.74 4.07 -14.15
CA GLY A 407 -2.12 5.49 -14.09
C GLY A 407 -2.96 5.78 -12.85
N TYR A 408 -3.01 7.05 -12.45
CA TYR A 408 -3.92 7.47 -11.38
C TYR A 408 -5.35 7.61 -11.91
N VAL A 409 -6.32 7.60 -11.00
CA VAL A 409 -7.71 7.92 -11.32
C VAL A 409 -8.05 9.29 -10.77
N ARG A 410 -8.68 10.14 -11.58
CA ARG A 410 -9.35 11.36 -11.14
C ARG A 410 -10.75 11.35 -11.71
N ALA A 411 -11.73 10.96 -10.90
CA ALA A 411 -13.08 10.79 -11.42
C ALA A 411 -13.76 12.14 -11.70
N VAL A 412 -14.60 12.12 -12.72
CA VAL A 412 -15.41 13.26 -13.17
C VAL A 412 -16.87 12.84 -13.34
N ARG A 413 -17.78 13.80 -13.23
CA ARG A 413 -19.19 13.66 -13.61
C ARG A 413 -19.76 14.98 -14.12
N SER A 414 -20.85 14.92 -14.89
CA SER A 414 -21.62 16.10 -15.28
C SER A 414 -22.64 16.52 -14.21
N ILE A 415 -22.91 17.83 -14.10
CA ILE A 415 -23.87 18.46 -13.15
C ILE A 415 -25.12 18.99 -13.85
#